data_AF-A0A7J8TP65-F1
#
_entry.id   AF-A0A7J8TP65-F1
#
_cell.length_a   1.000
_cell.length_b   1.000
_cell.length_c   1.000
_cell.angle_alpha   90.00
_cell.angle_beta   90.00
_cell.angle_gamma   90.00
#
_symmetry.space_group_name_H-M   'P 1'
#
loop_
_entity.id
_entity.type
_entity.pdbx_description
1 polymer ?
#
loop_
_entity_poly.entity_id
_entity_poly.type
_entity_poly.pdbx_seq_one_letter_code
_entity_poly.pdbx_strand_id
1 'polypeptide(L)'
;MLAKCTQLLGGESWVADEIVYALGRLQHRGWLKCNIDASHSVADESIGFAAVVRDLYGHVIRGFIGWMEGLVKPLLAEAIAIWESLSWLKTLYMDRVVVESDCLRIIEALPISHNIDSEFGRILHGCSQLRSSFGFLSFCWTYRDANKVTHTLARVALLHAKHPINVQSIISSDFTSLVHHETEGLRTGYMG
;
A
#
# COMPACT_ATOMS: atom_id res chain seq x y z
N MET A 1 -4.66 -19.50 1.03
CA MET A 1 -3.83 -19.01 2.15
C MET A 1 -4.53 -17.79 2.73
N LEU A 2 -5.01 -17.87 3.97
CA LEU A 2 -5.88 -16.87 4.63
C LEU A 2 -5.14 -15.52 4.80
N ALA A 3 -5.78 -14.41 4.47
CA ALA A 3 -5.26 -13.07 4.77
C ALA A 3 -5.77 -12.60 6.13
N LYS A 4 -4.92 -11.82 6.82
CA LYS A 4 -5.27 -11.21 8.12
C LYS A 4 -5.63 -9.76 7.87
N CYS A 5 -6.83 -9.35 8.27
CA CYS A 5 -7.31 -7.98 8.10
C CYS A 5 -7.88 -7.42 9.39
N THR A 6 -7.72 -6.10 9.57
CA THR A 6 -8.09 -5.38 10.80
C THR A 6 -9.60 -5.21 10.99
N GLN A 7 -10.42 -5.47 9.98
CA GLN A 7 -11.87 -5.39 10.10
C GLN A 7 -12.55 -6.20 8.98
N LEU A 8 -13.03 -7.39 9.31
CA LEU A 8 -14.15 -8.01 8.59
C LEU A 8 -15.12 -8.58 9.62
N LEU A 9 -16.39 -8.33 9.35
CA LEU A 9 -17.54 -8.78 10.11
C LEU A 9 -17.39 -10.28 10.43
N GLY A 10 -17.36 -10.64 11.71
CA GLY A 10 -17.63 -12.02 12.14
C GLY A 10 -16.45 -12.93 12.51
N GLY A 11 -15.23 -12.44 12.69
CA GLY A 11 -14.15 -13.25 13.30
C GLY A 11 -13.60 -14.41 12.45
N GLU A 12 -14.03 -14.53 11.20
CA GLU A 12 -13.48 -15.49 10.24
C GLU A 12 -12.27 -14.88 9.49
N SER A 13 -11.26 -15.71 9.21
CA SER A 13 -10.12 -15.35 8.38
C SER A 13 -10.48 -15.56 6.91
N TRP A 14 -10.13 -14.63 6.02
CA TRP A 14 -10.50 -14.64 4.59
C TRP A 14 -9.26 -14.34 3.76
N VAL A 15 -9.08 -14.93 2.57
CA VAL A 15 -7.97 -14.56 1.65
C VAL A 15 -8.17 -13.13 1.12
N ALA A 16 -7.15 -12.28 0.90
CA ALA A 16 -7.34 -10.88 0.47
C ALA A 16 -8.10 -10.75 -0.87
N ASP A 17 -7.93 -11.74 -1.75
CA ASP A 17 -8.73 -11.89 -2.96
C ASP A 17 -10.15 -12.36 -2.64
N GLU A 18 -10.36 -13.28 -1.69
CA GLU A 18 -11.70 -13.62 -1.19
C GLU A 18 -12.38 -12.46 -0.45
N ILE A 19 -11.62 -11.54 0.13
CA ILE A 19 -12.14 -10.34 0.82
C ILE A 19 -12.66 -9.37 -0.22
N VAL A 20 -11.88 -9.06 -1.25
CA VAL A 20 -12.36 -8.22 -2.35
C VAL A 20 -13.35 -8.96 -3.23
N TYR A 21 -13.32 -10.29 -3.30
CA TYR A 21 -14.34 -11.09 -3.98
C TYR A 21 -15.63 -11.21 -3.16
N ALA A 22 -15.58 -11.26 -1.82
CA ALA A 22 -16.73 -11.25 -0.92
C ALA A 22 -17.31 -9.82 -0.77
N LEU A 23 -16.46 -8.80 -0.68
CA LEU A 23 -16.85 -7.39 -0.81
C LEU A 23 -17.26 -7.05 -2.24
N GLY A 24 -16.75 -7.75 -3.26
CA GLY A 24 -17.15 -7.64 -4.66
C GLY A 24 -18.46 -8.36 -4.97
N ARG A 25 -18.81 -9.40 -4.18
CA ARG A 25 -20.15 -9.98 -4.13
C ARG A 25 -21.18 -9.02 -3.56
N LEU A 26 -20.76 -8.03 -2.75
CA LEU A 26 -21.52 -6.80 -2.52
C LEU A 26 -21.29 -5.89 -3.74
N GLN A 27 -22.01 -6.14 -4.84
CA GLN A 27 -21.91 -5.44 -6.13
C GLN A 27 -22.01 -3.90 -6.03
N HIS A 28 -20.97 -3.23 -5.58
CA HIS A 28 -20.92 -1.77 -5.50
C HIS A 28 -19.73 -1.24 -6.29
N ARG A 29 -20.05 -0.46 -7.33
CA ARG A 29 -19.09 0.39 -8.05
C ARG A 29 -18.33 1.26 -7.02
N GLY A 30 -17.00 1.23 -7.05
CA GLY A 30 -16.16 2.17 -6.28
C GLY A 30 -15.26 1.59 -5.18
N TRP A 31 -15.20 0.26 -5.02
CA TRP A 31 -14.20 -0.37 -4.15
C TRP A 31 -12.83 -0.46 -4.83
N LEU A 32 -11.78 -0.13 -4.08
CA LEU A 32 -10.40 -0.11 -4.56
C LEU A 32 -9.50 -0.96 -3.69
N LYS A 33 -8.51 -1.61 -4.30
CA LYS A 33 -7.34 -2.15 -3.58
C LYS A 33 -6.21 -1.13 -3.65
N CYS A 34 -5.43 -0.99 -2.58
CA CYS A 34 -4.25 -0.15 -2.55
C CYS A 34 -3.09 -0.91 -1.92
N ASN A 35 -2.13 -1.33 -2.74
CA ASN A 35 -0.90 -1.95 -2.28
C ASN A 35 0.08 -0.86 -1.84
N ILE A 36 0.71 -0.99 -0.66
CA ILE A 36 1.65 -0.01 -0.10
C ILE A 36 2.94 -0.74 0.32
N ASP A 37 4.09 -0.10 0.08
CA ASP A 37 5.40 -0.63 0.45
C ASP A 37 6.42 0.49 0.69
N ALA A 38 7.44 0.20 1.48
CA ALA A 38 8.61 1.05 1.65
C ALA A 38 9.91 0.34 1.21
N SER A 39 10.88 1.14 0.79
CA SER A 39 12.25 0.71 0.53
C SER A 39 13.23 1.62 1.25
N HIS A 40 14.37 1.07 1.64
CA HIS A 40 15.36 1.78 2.44
C HIS A 40 16.72 1.75 1.74
N SER A 41 17.37 2.92 1.65
CA SER A 41 18.78 3.03 1.23
C SER A 41 19.63 3.40 2.42
N VAL A 42 20.49 2.48 2.87
CA VAL A 42 21.47 2.76 3.94
C VAL A 42 22.56 3.70 3.42
N ALA A 43 22.97 3.54 2.16
CA ALA A 43 24.02 4.34 1.56
C ALA A 43 23.63 5.81 1.40
N ASP A 44 22.34 6.07 1.16
CA ASP A 44 21.80 7.40 0.92
C ASP A 44 21.00 7.94 2.11
N GLU A 45 21.04 7.23 3.25
CA GLU A 45 20.28 7.53 4.47
C GLU A 45 18.86 8.02 4.19
N SER A 46 18.12 7.25 3.39
CA SER A 46 16.80 7.66 2.91
C SER A 46 15.84 6.49 2.78
N ILE A 47 14.56 6.83 2.78
CA ILE A 47 13.47 5.92 2.48
C ILE A 47 12.74 6.35 1.22
N GLY A 48 12.37 5.37 0.40
CA GLY A 48 11.42 5.52 -0.68
C GLY A 48 10.15 4.77 -0.32
N PHE A 49 9.00 5.25 -0.75
CA PHE A 49 7.73 4.61 -0.51
C PHE A 49 6.83 4.73 -1.73
N ALA A 50 5.90 3.80 -1.85
CA ALA A 50 4.97 3.78 -2.95
C ALA A 50 3.59 3.24 -2.56
N ALA A 51 2.59 3.64 -3.33
CA ALA A 51 1.27 3.05 -3.33
C ALA A 51 0.77 2.79 -4.76
N VAL A 52 0.06 1.68 -4.94
CA VAL A 52 -0.52 1.27 -6.21
C VAL A 52 -2.01 0.98 -6.00
N VAL A 53 -2.87 1.79 -6.63
CA VAL A 53 -4.32 1.65 -6.52
C VAL A 53 -4.85 0.86 -7.70
N ARG A 54 -5.63 -0.17 -7.41
CA ARG A 54 -6.24 -1.07 -8.40
C ARG A 54 -7.76 -1.08 -8.28
N ASP A 55 -8.41 -1.23 -9.43
CA ASP A 55 -9.84 -1.54 -9.48
C ASP A 55 -10.11 -3.01 -9.13
N LEU A 56 -11.39 -3.38 -9.09
CA LEU A 56 -11.88 -4.75 -8.85
C LEU A 56 -11.45 -5.78 -9.92
N TYR A 57 -10.96 -5.35 -11.08
CA TYR A 57 -10.43 -6.23 -12.11
C TYR A 57 -8.90 -6.37 -12.03
N GLY A 58 -8.26 -5.71 -11.06
CA GLY A 58 -6.81 -5.71 -10.87
C GLY A 58 -6.08 -4.68 -11.74
N HIS A 59 -6.80 -3.87 -12.53
CA HIS A 59 -6.19 -2.83 -13.34
C HIS A 59 -5.68 -1.72 -12.44
N VAL A 60 -4.46 -1.24 -12.70
CA VAL A 60 -3.96 -0.07 -12.00
C VAL A 60 -4.67 1.18 -12.51
N ILE A 61 -5.22 1.95 -11.58
CA ILE A 61 -5.88 3.23 -11.87
C ILE A 61 -5.05 4.43 -11.42
N ARG A 62 -4.22 4.29 -10.38
CA ARG A 62 -3.35 5.34 -9.85
C ARG A 62 -2.10 4.75 -9.22
N GLY A 63 -1.04 5.54 -9.21
CA GLY A 63 0.16 5.28 -8.44
C GLY A 63 0.53 6.49 -7.59
N PHE A 64 1.37 6.25 -6.60
CA PHE A 64 2.01 7.26 -5.78
C PHE A 64 3.40 6.76 -5.44
N ILE A 65 4.41 7.61 -5.56
CA ILE A 65 5.74 7.36 -5.04
C ILE A 65 6.20 8.61 -4.30
N GLY A 66 7.06 8.43 -3.31
CA GLY A 66 7.66 9.53 -2.57
C GLY A 66 8.92 9.06 -1.86
N TRP A 67 9.65 10.01 -1.30
CA TRP A 67 10.89 9.71 -0.59
C TRP A 67 11.07 10.70 0.56
N MET A 68 11.91 10.30 1.52
CA MET A 68 12.23 11.11 2.70
C MET A 68 13.69 10.86 3.09
N GLU A 69 14.41 11.92 3.42
CA GLU A 69 15.73 11.84 4.05
C GLU A 69 15.60 11.37 5.51
N GLY A 70 16.51 10.52 5.93
CA GLY A 70 16.59 10.01 7.28
C GLY A 70 16.78 8.50 7.33
N LEU A 71 17.69 8.08 8.22
CA LEU A 71 17.87 6.68 8.55
C LEU A 71 16.81 6.25 9.58
N VAL A 72 15.77 5.56 9.11
CA VAL A 72 14.73 4.98 9.97
C VAL A 72 14.76 3.46 9.92
N LYS A 73 14.29 2.83 10.99
CA LYS A 73 14.14 1.36 11.01
C LYS A 73 13.14 0.94 9.93
N PRO A 74 13.34 -0.22 9.25
CA PRO A 74 12.45 -0.68 8.19
C PRO A 74 10.97 -0.68 8.57
N LEU A 75 10.64 -1.12 9.80
CA LEU A 75 9.26 -1.13 10.30
C LEU A 75 8.65 0.29 10.40
N LEU A 76 9.44 1.29 10.75
CA LEU A 76 9.00 2.67 10.82
C LEU A 76 8.81 3.24 9.40
N ALA A 77 9.69 2.89 8.46
CA ALA A 77 9.55 3.27 7.05
C ALA A 77 8.23 2.75 6.45
N GLU A 78 7.88 1.49 6.71
CA GLU A 78 6.59 0.92 6.29
C GLU A 78 5.39 1.67 6.90
N ALA A 79 5.49 2.07 8.17
CA ALA A 79 4.43 2.85 8.81
C ALA A 79 4.28 4.26 8.20
N ILE A 80 5.41 4.91 7.87
CA ILE A 80 5.44 6.20 7.16
C ILE A 80 4.83 6.04 5.76
N ALA A 81 5.19 5.00 5.02
CA ALA A 81 4.63 4.73 3.70
C ALA A 81 3.10 4.63 3.73
N ILE A 82 2.56 3.94 4.75
CA ILE A 82 1.11 3.87 4.95
C ILE A 82 0.53 5.25 5.26
N TRP A 83 1.12 6.01 6.17
CA TRP A 83 0.65 7.36 6.52
C TRP A 83 0.56 8.28 5.30
N GLU A 84 1.64 8.38 4.53
CA GLU A 84 1.75 9.23 3.35
C GLU A 84 0.73 8.82 2.30
N SER A 85 0.58 7.52 2.07
CA SER A 85 -0.37 6.97 1.11
C SER A 85 -1.82 7.19 1.53
N LEU A 86 -2.14 7.07 2.82
CA LEU A 86 -3.49 7.39 3.32
C LEU A 86 -3.81 8.87 3.11
N SER A 87 -2.86 9.74 3.42
CA SER A 87 -2.99 11.18 3.21
C SER A 87 -3.23 11.50 1.72
N TRP A 88 -2.44 10.89 0.83
CA TRP A 88 -2.61 10.99 -0.60
C TRP A 88 -3.99 10.49 -1.08
N LEU A 89 -4.44 9.32 -0.63
CA LEU A 89 -5.77 8.78 -0.98
C LEU A 89 -6.90 9.74 -0.58
N LYS A 90 -6.79 10.43 0.57
CA LYS A 90 -7.77 11.45 0.97
C LYS A 90 -7.80 12.63 0.01
N THR A 91 -6.66 13.08 -0.51
CA THR A 91 -6.63 14.17 -1.51
C THR A 91 -7.34 13.81 -2.82
N LEU A 92 -7.44 12.52 -3.11
CA LEU A 92 -8.12 11.98 -4.30
C LEU A 92 -9.59 11.63 -4.06
N TYR A 93 -10.13 11.85 -2.86
CA TYR A 93 -11.47 11.43 -2.45
C TYR A 93 -11.72 9.92 -2.65
N MET A 94 -10.66 9.10 -2.53
CA MET A 94 -10.75 7.65 -2.63
C MET A 94 -11.18 7.06 -1.29
N ASP A 95 -12.49 6.90 -1.13
CA ASP A 95 -13.09 6.77 0.20
C ASP A 95 -13.50 5.32 0.58
N ARG A 96 -13.35 4.36 -0.33
CA ARG A 96 -13.65 2.93 -0.12
C ARG A 96 -12.48 2.05 -0.55
N VAL A 97 -11.53 1.86 0.35
CA VAL A 97 -10.22 1.26 0.02
C VAL A 97 -9.89 0.08 0.94
N VAL A 98 -9.39 -1.00 0.36
CA VAL A 98 -8.68 -2.06 1.08
C VAL A 98 -7.19 -1.83 0.88
N VAL A 99 -6.51 -1.42 1.94
CA VAL A 99 -5.07 -1.23 1.95
C VAL A 99 -4.39 -2.57 2.22
N GLU A 100 -3.45 -2.94 1.37
CA GLU A 100 -2.65 -4.17 1.46
C GLU A 100 -1.18 -3.82 1.71
N SER A 101 -0.57 -4.45 2.71
CA SER A 101 0.86 -4.34 3.01
C SER A 101 1.45 -5.74 3.24
N ASP A 102 2.70 -5.95 2.86
CA ASP A 102 3.40 -7.22 3.13
C ASP A 102 3.92 -7.33 4.58
N CYS A 103 3.79 -6.25 5.35
CA CYS A 103 4.27 -6.14 6.73
C CYS A 103 3.19 -6.55 7.75
N LEU A 104 3.12 -7.86 8.05
CA LEU A 104 2.16 -8.42 9.02
C LEU A 104 2.19 -7.70 10.38
N ARG A 105 3.40 -7.31 10.84
CA ARG A 105 3.59 -6.61 12.11
C ARG A 105 2.82 -5.29 12.20
N ILE A 106 2.69 -4.57 11.10
CA ILE A 106 1.89 -3.33 11.07
C ILE A 106 0.41 -3.66 11.13
N ILE A 107 -0.04 -4.64 10.33
CA ILE A 107 -1.44 -5.06 10.29
C ILE A 107 -1.92 -5.50 11.68
N GLU A 108 -1.06 -6.17 12.45
CA GLU A 108 -1.34 -6.59 13.83
C GLU A 108 -1.27 -5.45 14.84
N ALA A 109 -0.42 -4.45 14.62
CA ALA A 109 -0.22 -3.33 15.55
C ALA A 109 -1.27 -2.21 15.39
N LEU A 110 -1.85 -2.05 14.20
CA LEU A 110 -2.84 -0.99 13.90
C LEU A 110 -4.05 -0.95 14.85
N PRO A 111 -4.70 -2.08 15.22
CA PRO A 111 -5.82 -2.07 16.16
C PRO A 111 -5.45 -1.65 17.58
N ILE A 112 -4.21 -1.90 17.98
CA ILE A 112 -3.70 -1.63 19.34
C ILE A 112 -2.76 -0.43 19.38
N SER A 113 -2.72 0.38 18.31
CA SER A 113 -1.71 1.43 18.14
C SER A 113 -1.71 2.48 19.25
N HIS A 114 -2.86 2.74 19.86
CA HIS A 114 -3.02 3.63 21.02
C HIS A 114 -2.29 3.15 22.30
N ASN A 115 -1.94 1.87 22.39
CA ASN A 115 -1.22 1.28 23.53
C ASN A 115 0.29 1.14 23.29
N ILE A 116 0.79 1.57 22.12
CA ILE A 116 2.20 1.43 21.74
C ILE A 116 2.90 2.77 22.00
N ASP A 117 3.62 2.88 23.11
CA ASP A 117 4.39 4.09 23.45
C ASP A 117 5.75 4.12 22.73
N SER A 118 5.71 4.46 21.43
CA SER A 118 6.90 4.66 20.60
C SER A 118 6.57 5.55 19.41
N GLU A 119 7.59 6.04 18.70
CA GLU A 119 7.42 6.76 17.43
C GLU A 119 6.59 5.95 16.42
N PHE A 120 6.88 4.65 16.29
CA PHE A 120 6.10 3.73 15.47
C PHE A 120 4.62 3.70 15.89
N GLY A 121 4.35 3.60 17.19
CA GLY A 121 2.99 3.61 17.73
C GLY A 121 2.25 4.91 17.44
N ARG A 122 2.93 6.06 17.54
CA ARG A 122 2.37 7.39 17.22
C ARG A 122 1.97 7.50 15.75
N ILE A 123 2.81 7.04 14.82
CA ILE A 123 2.48 7.00 13.39
C ILE A 123 1.28 6.09 13.14
N LEU A 124 1.30 4.86 13.67
CA LEU A 124 0.16 3.95 13.52
C LEU A 124 -1.12 4.50 14.15
N HIS A 125 -1.03 5.24 15.25
CA HIS A 125 -2.19 5.85 15.87
C HIS A 125 -2.84 6.87 14.95
N GLY A 126 -2.05 7.77 14.33
CA GLY A 126 -2.66 8.70 13.39
C GLY A 126 -3.05 8.05 12.05
N CYS A 127 -2.46 6.92 11.62
CA CYS A 127 -3.05 6.09 10.56
C CYS A 127 -4.45 5.58 10.95
N SER A 128 -4.64 5.14 12.20
CA SER A 128 -5.96 4.73 12.71
C SER A 128 -6.93 5.92 12.84
N GLN A 129 -6.45 7.12 13.14
CA GLN A 129 -7.27 8.34 13.12
C GLN A 129 -7.67 8.71 11.68
N LEU A 130 -6.72 8.72 10.74
CA LEU A 130 -6.97 8.96 9.32
C LEU A 130 -7.98 7.97 8.76
N ARG A 131 -7.84 6.68 9.08
CA ARG A 131 -8.81 5.62 8.72
C ARG A 131 -10.25 6.03 9.07
N SER A 132 -10.46 6.66 10.22
CA SER A 132 -11.80 7.05 10.69
C SER A 132 -12.43 8.17 9.86
N SER A 133 -11.64 8.86 9.04
CA SER A 133 -12.14 9.85 8.08
C SER A 133 -12.59 9.24 6.75
N PHE A 134 -12.31 7.97 6.47
CA PHE A 134 -12.74 7.29 5.24
C PHE A 134 -14.15 6.69 5.41
N GLY A 135 -14.96 6.72 4.35
CA GLY A 135 -16.25 6.03 4.32
C GLY A 135 -16.12 4.51 4.50
N PHE A 136 -15.04 3.93 3.97
CA PHE A 136 -14.56 2.60 4.35
C PHE A 136 -13.06 2.50 4.11
N LEU A 137 -12.32 2.07 5.13
CA LEU A 137 -10.93 1.67 4.97
C LEU A 137 -10.62 0.45 5.82
N SER A 138 -9.99 -0.56 5.22
CA SER A 138 -9.47 -1.73 5.93
C SER A 138 -8.00 -1.93 5.61
N PHE A 139 -7.26 -2.50 6.56
CA PHE A 139 -5.87 -2.90 6.37
C PHE A 139 -5.79 -4.42 6.35
N CYS A 140 -5.11 -4.95 5.34
CA CYS A 140 -4.94 -6.36 5.08
C CYS A 140 -3.47 -6.70 4.86
N TRP A 141 -3.07 -7.85 5.37
CA TRP A 141 -1.78 -8.43 5.04
C TRP A 141 -1.84 -9.12 3.67
N THR A 142 -0.78 -8.96 2.88
CA THR A 142 -0.60 -9.66 1.61
C THR A 142 0.79 -10.30 1.52
N TYR A 143 0.95 -11.28 0.63
CA TYR A 143 2.28 -11.86 0.38
C TYR A 143 3.15 -10.86 -0.38
N ARG A 144 4.46 -10.86 -0.10
CA ARG A 144 5.42 -10.01 -0.80
C ARG A 144 5.37 -10.17 -2.33
N ASP A 145 5.10 -11.39 -2.82
CA ASP A 145 4.95 -11.64 -4.26
C ASP A 145 3.79 -10.86 -4.89
N ALA A 146 2.72 -10.60 -4.13
CA ALA A 146 1.60 -9.77 -4.55
C ALA A 146 1.87 -8.26 -4.40
N ASN A 147 2.96 -7.87 -3.71
CA ASN A 147 3.37 -6.47 -3.50
C ASN A 147 4.58 -6.03 -4.35
N LYS A 148 5.06 -6.88 -5.29
CA LYS A 148 6.27 -6.64 -6.10
C LYS A 148 6.27 -5.31 -6.85
N VAL A 149 5.12 -4.93 -7.41
CA VAL A 149 4.97 -3.69 -8.17
C VAL A 149 5.28 -2.49 -7.28
N THR A 150 4.65 -2.45 -6.11
CA THR A 150 4.81 -1.37 -5.13
C THR A 150 6.23 -1.34 -4.58
N HIS A 151 6.81 -2.50 -4.30
CA HIS A 151 8.20 -2.61 -3.85
C HIS A 151 9.20 -2.04 -4.88
N THR A 152 8.99 -2.37 -6.16
CA THR A 152 9.82 -1.84 -7.25
C THR A 152 9.69 -0.33 -7.35
N LEU A 153 8.47 0.19 -7.25
CA LEU A 153 8.22 1.64 -7.27
C LEU A 153 8.84 2.38 -6.07
N ALA A 154 8.80 1.79 -4.87
CA ALA A 154 9.46 2.35 -3.69
C ALA A 154 10.98 2.44 -3.90
N ARG A 155 11.59 1.46 -4.59
CA ARG A 155 13.01 1.52 -4.99
C ARG A 155 13.29 2.58 -6.05
N VAL A 156 12.39 2.74 -7.02
CA VAL A 156 12.49 3.82 -8.03
C VAL A 156 12.45 5.18 -7.33
N ALA A 157 11.62 5.36 -6.31
CA ALA A 157 11.56 6.60 -5.55
C ALA A 157 12.91 7.00 -4.94
N LEU A 158 13.69 6.04 -4.44
CA LEU A 158 15.05 6.26 -3.92
C LEU A 158 16.04 6.72 -5.02
N LEU A 159 15.87 6.25 -6.27
CA LEU A 159 16.71 6.70 -7.37
C LEU A 159 16.44 8.17 -7.73
N HIS A 160 15.17 8.59 -7.65
CA HIS A 160 14.75 9.96 -7.91
C HIS A 160 14.96 10.91 -6.72
N ALA A 161 15.18 10.40 -5.51
CA ALA A 161 15.59 11.22 -4.36
C ALA A 161 16.86 12.03 -4.65
N LYS A 162 17.77 11.48 -5.46
CA LYS A 162 19.04 12.11 -5.86
C LYS A 162 18.88 13.21 -6.93
N HIS A 163 17.73 13.25 -7.60
CA HIS A 163 17.41 14.21 -8.64
C HIS A 163 15.96 14.67 -8.47
N PRO A 164 15.69 15.66 -7.58
CA PRO A 164 14.35 16.02 -7.17
C PRO A 164 13.52 16.50 -8.37
N ILE A 165 12.68 15.61 -8.88
CA ILE A 165 11.64 15.91 -9.85
C ILE A 165 10.31 15.92 -9.09
N ASN A 166 9.46 16.92 -9.34
CA ASN A 166 8.16 17.02 -8.69
C ASN A 166 7.27 15.84 -9.08
N VAL A 167 7.14 14.89 -8.15
CA VAL A 167 6.64 13.52 -8.33
C VAL A 167 5.15 13.46 -8.70
N GLN A 168 4.41 14.56 -8.54
CA GLN A 168 3.02 14.66 -9.00
C GLN A 168 2.89 14.58 -10.53
N SER A 169 3.96 14.82 -11.30
CA SER A 169 3.91 14.92 -12.77
C SER A 169 4.25 13.65 -13.57
N ILE A 170 4.86 12.63 -12.94
CA ILE A 170 5.33 11.42 -13.65
C ILE A 170 4.23 10.33 -13.78
N ILE A 171 3.13 10.48 -13.04
CA ILE A 171 2.20 9.38 -12.75
C ILE A 171 1.18 9.11 -13.88
N SER A 172 1.19 9.83 -15.01
CA SER A 172 0.20 9.60 -16.08
C SER A 172 0.73 8.87 -17.33
N SER A 173 2.02 8.90 -17.65
CA SER A 173 2.54 8.29 -18.90
C SER A 173 3.41 7.06 -18.66
N ASP A 174 4.27 7.08 -17.63
CA ASP A 174 5.30 6.05 -17.44
C ASP A 174 4.81 4.89 -16.56
N PHE A 175 3.70 5.09 -15.86
CA PHE A 175 3.11 4.11 -14.96
C PHE A 175 2.54 2.90 -15.73
N THR A 176 1.95 3.15 -16.90
CA THR A 176 1.30 2.13 -17.72
C THR A 176 2.31 1.14 -18.31
N SER A 177 3.49 1.62 -18.77
CA SER A 177 4.52 0.76 -19.36
C SER A 177 5.22 -0.16 -18.34
N LEU A 178 5.50 0.34 -17.13
CA LEU A 178 6.07 -0.46 -16.03
C LEU A 178 5.10 -1.56 -15.57
N VAL A 179 3.81 -1.26 -15.47
CA VAL A 179 2.76 -2.24 -15.09
C VAL A 179 2.49 -3.26 -16.21
N HIS A 180 2.59 -2.85 -17.48
CA HIS A 180 2.40 -3.77 -18.61
C HIS A 180 3.52 -4.82 -18.73
N HIS A 181 4.78 -4.44 -18.46
CA HIS A 181 5.90 -5.39 -18.51
C HIS A 181 5.79 -6.53 -17.47
N GLU A 182 5.16 -6.28 -16.31
CA GLU A 182 4.96 -7.32 -15.29
C GLU A 182 3.70 -8.19 -15.53
N THR A 183 2.63 -7.62 -16.11
CA THR A 183 1.42 -8.40 -16.43
C THR A 183 1.65 -9.38 -17.59
N GLU A 184 2.57 -9.10 -18.50
CA GLU A 184 2.99 -10.07 -19.54
C GLU A 184 3.90 -11.17 -18.98
N GLY A 185 4.79 -10.86 -18.03
CA GLY A 185 5.64 -11.86 -17.37
C GLY A 185 4.87 -12.90 -16.55
N LEU A 186 3.69 -12.53 -16.02
CA LEU A 186 2.78 -13.45 -15.34
C LEU A 186 1.94 -14.30 -16.30
N ARG A 187 1.67 -13.83 -17.54
CA ARG A 187 0.94 -14.64 -18.55
C ARG A 187 1.80 -15.73 -19.17
N THR A 188 3.11 -15.55 -19.25
CA THR A 188 4.04 -16.56 -19.79
C THR A 188 4.47 -17.61 -18.76
N GLY A 189 4.16 -17.43 -17.47
CA GLY A 189 4.53 -18.35 -16.40
C GLY A 189 3.51 -19.45 -16.06
N TYR A 190 2.32 -19.44 -16.69
CA TYR A 190 1.28 -20.46 -16.48
C TYR A 190 1.10 -21.42 -17.67
N MET A 191 2.00 -21.37 -18.66
CA MET A 191 2.03 -22.27 -19.82
C MET A 191 3.43 -22.89 -19.99
N GLY A 192 4.01 -23.38 -18.90
CA GLY A 192 5.26 -24.14 -18.85
C GLY A 192 5.14 -25.34 -17.94
#